data_AF-A0A150PVI4-F1
#
_entry.id   AF-A0A150PVI4-F1
#
_cell.length_a   1.000
_cell.length_b   1.000
_cell.length_c   1.000
_cell.angle_alpha   90.00
_cell.angle_beta   90.00
_cell.angle_gamma   90.00
#
_symmetry.space_group_name_H-M   'P 1'
#
loop_
_entity.id
_entity.type
_entity.pdbx_description
1 polymer ?
#
loop_
_entity_poly.entity_id
_entity_poly.type
_entity_poly.pdbx_seq_one_letter_code
_entity_poly.pdbx_strand_id
1 'polypeptide(L)'
;MRYRAALAVFLASVLAVISAWAGRPLPAPAPVGRSISGQEAEAAHRAIEHAGERSLRVEAPSSAPEKSEDQTLDLEATFPGPPSAEVVAWVEKSAVPLAAVEAGHGFDDMRPLDALIGDARVVALGEATHGTREFFQMKHRMLEYLVERKGFRLFAIEANQPEARKVNEYVLYGKGSAAEVLAGLYFWTWNTEEVLALIEWMRAYNAHSKHKDKVRFAGFDMQFTEVAWSNVAAYLEKVDPEYHKTLPPGLAVFGHIEASTAWTKLSAEERKSARAALDAVVARITERRDDYEKKSSAAEWADMLHDARVVQQAADMFEADATEGNVSGFNVRDRAMAENVGWLLDQEGPSAKIVLWAHNGHIAYEMKPFVSMGSHLAAEYGEQYLPVGFMFSEGSFQAIDWTGGERRLREFTVGPPPEADVSTAFTRAGYPIAFLDLRTLPAGAVAAWFAGPRPMREIGAVFSGEAEMSSPTRLVDRFAAVIFVQKTTRARPNPPR
;
A
#
# COMPACT_ATOMS: atom_id res chain seq x y z
N MET A 1 -20.82 -1.25 13.51
CA MET A 1 -21.11 -1.62 12.11
C MET A 1 -20.16 -0.96 11.09
N ARG A 2 -19.80 0.34 11.21
CA ARG A 2 -18.89 1.04 10.26
C ARG A 2 -17.45 0.49 10.14
N TYR A 3 -16.93 -0.15 11.19
CA TYR A 3 -15.59 -0.76 11.20
C TYR A 3 -15.46 -2.05 10.38
N ARG A 4 -16.57 -2.76 10.14
CA ARG A 4 -16.55 -4.02 9.38
C ARG A 4 -16.42 -3.81 7.87
N ALA A 5 -16.87 -2.66 7.34
CA ALA A 5 -16.76 -2.34 5.92
C ALA A 5 -15.32 -1.97 5.53
N ALA A 6 -14.64 -1.11 6.30
CA ALA A 6 -13.25 -0.72 6.02
C ALA A 6 -12.26 -1.91 6.12
N LEU A 7 -12.43 -2.77 7.12
CA LEU A 7 -11.62 -3.99 7.27
C LEU A 7 -11.91 -5.02 6.16
N ALA A 8 -13.18 -5.14 5.74
CA ALA A 8 -13.56 -6.03 4.62
C ALA A 8 -13.01 -5.53 3.27
N VAL A 9 -12.96 -4.21 3.04
CA VAL A 9 -12.38 -3.58 1.84
C VAL A 9 -10.84 -3.74 1.81
N PHE A 10 -10.19 -3.75 2.97
CA PHE A 10 -8.74 -3.99 3.07
C PHE A 10 -8.37 -5.46 2.82
N LEU A 11 -9.02 -6.42 3.49
CA LEU A 11 -8.82 -7.87 3.25
C LEU A 11 -9.17 -8.28 1.82
N ALA A 12 -10.21 -7.65 1.25
CA ALA A 12 -10.59 -7.76 -0.15
C ALA A 12 -9.47 -7.34 -1.10
N SER A 13 -8.71 -6.29 -0.77
CA SER A 13 -7.67 -5.72 -1.62
C SER A 13 -6.50 -6.68 -1.84
N VAL A 14 -6.08 -7.44 -0.82
CA VAL A 14 -5.01 -8.43 -0.92
C VAL A 14 -5.41 -9.60 -1.84
N LEU A 15 -6.61 -10.16 -1.63
CA LEU A 15 -7.16 -11.24 -2.46
C LEU A 15 -7.42 -10.80 -3.91
N ALA A 16 -7.81 -9.52 -4.09
CA ALA A 16 -8.05 -8.92 -5.39
C ALA A 16 -6.73 -8.77 -6.18
N VAL A 17 -5.66 -8.32 -5.53
CA VAL A 17 -4.31 -8.24 -6.14
C VAL A 17 -3.85 -9.61 -6.62
N ILE A 18 -4.00 -10.66 -5.79
CA ILE A 18 -3.63 -12.04 -6.14
C ILE A 18 -4.42 -12.57 -7.34
N SER A 19 -5.73 -12.32 -7.37
CA SER A 19 -6.61 -12.88 -8.40
C SER A 19 -6.45 -12.19 -9.75
N ALA A 20 -6.24 -10.86 -9.74
CA ALA A 20 -5.91 -10.10 -10.93
C ALA A 20 -4.56 -10.54 -11.52
N TRP A 21 -3.58 -10.85 -10.67
CA TRP A 21 -2.29 -11.37 -11.10
C TRP A 21 -2.38 -12.79 -11.70
N ALA A 22 -3.14 -13.69 -11.06
CA ALA A 22 -3.27 -15.08 -11.53
C ALA A 22 -4.16 -15.25 -12.78
N GLY A 23 -4.80 -14.18 -13.26
CA GLY A 23 -5.77 -14.26 -14.37
C GLY A 23 -6.99 -15.14 -14.05
N ARG A 24 -7.30 -15.34 -12.75
CA ARG A 24 -8.38 -16.23 -12.29
C ARG A 24 -9.52 -15.40 -11.66
N PRO A 25 -10.79 -15.63 -12.04
CA PRO A 25 -11.91 -15.00 -11.36
C PRO A 25 -12.00 -15.52 -9.91
N LEU A 26 -12.18 -14.60 -8.95
CA LEU A 26 -12.58 -14.98 -7.59
C LEU A 26 -14.00 -15.61 -7.64
N PRO A 27 -14.27 -16.65 -6.84
CA PRO A 27 -15.64 -17.09 -6.66
C PRO A 27 -16.46 -15.93 -6.09
N ALA A 28 -17.67 -15.73 -6.62
CA ALA A 28 -18.62 -14.79 -6.05
C ALA A 28 -18.84 -15.12 -4.56
N PRO A 29 -19.03 -14.12 -3.68
CA PRO A 29 -19.53 -14.42 -2.34
C PRO A 29 -20.81 -15.24 -2.46
N ALA A 30 -20.94 -16.30 -1.65
CA ALA A 30 -22.10 -17.17 -1.69
C ALA A 30 -23.39 -16.33 -1.57
N PRO A 31 -24.37 -16.48 -2.48
CA PRO A 31 -25.59 -15.69 -2.44
C PRO A 31 -26.37 -16.06 -1.17
N VAL A 32 -26.58 -15.07 -0.30
CA VAL A 32 -27.64 -15.17 0.72
C VAL A 32 -28.97 -15.09 -0.03
N GLY A 33 -29.66 -16.22 -0.09
CA GLY A 33 -31.05 -16.29 -0.55
C GLY A 33 -31.22 -16.94 -1.92
N ARG A 34 -31.35 -18.28 -1.93
CA ARG A 34 -32.29 -18.97 -2.82
C ARG A 34 -32.81 -20.23 -2.14
N SER A 35 -34.13 -20.40 -2.20
CA SER A 35 -34.91 -21.49 -1.64
C SER A 35 -34.50 -22.85 -2.20
N ILE A 36 -34.17 -23.79 -1.32
CA ILE A 36 -34.01 -25.20 -1.64
C ILE A 36 -35.41 -25.82 -1.71
N SER A 37 -35.70 -26.59 -2.75
CA SER A 37 -36.99 -27.28 -2.92
C SER A 37 -37.11 -28.46 -1.94
N GLY A 38 -38.33 -28.74 -1.49
CA GLY A 38 -38.66 -29.64 -0.37
C GLY A 38 -38.35 -31.13 -0.55
N GLN A 39 -37.48 -31.54 -1.46
CA GLN A 39 -37.05 -32.93 -1.63
C GLN A 39 -35.61 -33.20 -1.17
N GLU A 40 -34.79 -32.18 -0.91
CA GLU A 40 -33.42 -32.37 -0.36
C GLU A 40 -33.39 -32.35 1.19
N ALA A 41 -34.49 -31.92 1.84
CA ALA A 41 -34.60 -31.84 3.31
C ALA A 41 -34.91 -33.18 4.00
N GLU A 42 -35.43 -34.19 3.29
CA GLU A 42 -35.81 -35.50 3.86
C GLU A 42 -34.65 -36.52 3.95
N ALA A 43 -33.49 -36.20 3.38
CA ALA A 43 -32.28 -37.03 3.52
C ALA A 43 -31.46 -36.67 4.77
N ALA A 44 -31.50 -35.40 5.21
CA ALA A 44 -30.74 -34.92 6.38
C ALA A 44 -31.44 -35.20 7.72
N HIS A 45 -32.76 -35.41 7.72
CA HIS A 45 -33.55 -35.60 8.95
C HIS A 45 -33.43 -37.00 9.59
N ARG A 46 -32.83 -37.98 8.89
CA ARG A 46 -32.66 -39.35 9.39
C ARG A 46 -31.32 -39.64 10.08
N ALA A 47 -30.44 -38.65 10.21
CA ALA A 47 -29.09 -38.84 10.77
C ALA A 47 -28.91 -38.26 12.19
N ILE A 48 -29.92 -37.65 12.80
CA ILE A 48 -29.82 -36.99 14.11
C ILE A 48 -30.87 -37.54 15.07
N GLU A 49 -30.82 -38.85 15.34
CA GLU A 49 -31.71 -39.48 16.33
C GLU A 49 -30.97 -40.23 17.45
N HIS A 50 -29.65 -40.06 17.62
CA HIS A 50 -28.91 -40.63 18.76
C HIS A 50 -27.83 -39.68 19.31
N ALA A 51 -28.25 -38.71 20.12
CA ALA A 51 -27.53 -38.28 21.34
C ALA A 51 -28.36 -37.24 22.09
N GLY A 52 -28.74 -37.59 23.32
CA GLY A 52 -29.74 -36.90 24.13
C GLY A 52 -29.31 -35.54 24.71
N GLU A 53 -30.31 -34.67 24.71
CA GLU A 53 -30.68 -33.59 25.63
C GLU A 53 -29.76 -33.29 26.84
N ARG A 54 -29.37 -32.01 26.98
CA ARG A 54 -29.87 -31.15 28.07
C ARG A 54 -29.72 -29.65 27.75
N SER A 55 -30.90 -29.06 27.57
CA SER A 55 -31.28 -27.65 27.49
C SER A 55 -30.50 -26.66 28.36
N LEU A 56 -30.03 -25.58 27.74
CA LEU A 56 -30.29 -24.20 28.18
C LEU A 56 -30.80 -23.40 26.98
N ARG A 57 -32.12 -23.19 26.93
CA ARG A 57 -32.78 -22.25 26.00
C ARG A 57 -32.36 -20.82 26.35
N VAL A 58 -31.78 -20.11 25.38
CA VAL A 58 -31.96 -18.67 25.24
C VAL A 58 -32.66 -18.48 23.89
N GLU A 59 -33.83 -17.87 23.93
CA GLU A 59 -34.66 -17.60 22.75
C GLU A 59 -33.88 -16.77 21.72
N ALA A 60 -33.77 -17.29 20.50
CA ALA A 60 -33.30 -16.50 19.37
C ALA A 60 -34.39 -15.46 19.02
N PRO A 61 -34.08 -14.16 18.94
CA PRO A 61 -35.04 -13.20 18.42
C PRO A 61 -35.34 -13.54 16.95
N SER A 62 -36.58 -13.96 16.73
CA SER A 62 -37.23 -14.07 15.43
C SER A 62 -37.46 -12.65 14.89
N SER A 63 -36.45 -12.10 14.24
CA SER A 63 -36.62 -11.01 13.29
C SER A 63 -35.48 -11.12 12.27
N ALA A 64 -35.82 -11.38 11.01
CA ALA A 64 -34.92 -11.10 9.90
C ALA A 64 -34.36 -9.69 10.08
N PRO A 65 -33.06 -9.45 9.84
CA PRO A 65 -32.55 -8.08 9.86
C PRO A 65 -33.38 -7.29 8.85
N GLU A 66 -34.10 -6.29 9.34
CA GLU A 66 -34.61 -5.22 8.50
C GLU A 66 -33.46 -4.78 7.61
N LYS A 67 -33.75 -4.58 6.32
CA LYS A 67 -32.83 -3.93 5.39
C LYS A 67 -32.30 -2.70 6.11
N SER A 68 -31.01 -2.71 6.49
CA SER A 68 -30.39 -1.55 7.08
C SER A 68 -30.61 -0.42 6.09
N GLU A 69 -31.31 0.62 6.50
CA GLU A 69 -31.43 1.84 5.71
C GLU A 69 -30.07 2.21 5.17
N ASP A 70 -30.07 2.56 3.89
CA ASP A 70 -28.92 3.03 3.14
C ASP A 70 -28.27 4.20 3.90
N GLN A 71 -27.28 3.91 4.73
CA GLN A 71 -26.46 4.94 5.37
C GLN A 71 -25.43 5.42 4.35
N THR A 72 -25.91 5.93 3.21
CA THR A 72 -25.12 6.81 2.37
C THR A 72 -24.75 8.00 3.25
N LEU A 73 -23.45 8.20 3.44
CA LEU A 73 -22.94 9.42 4.04
C LEU A 73 -23.34 10.56 3.09
N ASP A 74 -24.39 11.31 3.46
CA ASP A 74 -24.68 12.57 2.80
C ASP A 74 -23.53 13.52 3.15
N LEU A 75 -22.55 13.56 2.24
CA LEU A 75 -21.35 14.38 2.36
C LEU A 75 -21.69 15.88 2.39
N GLU A 76 -22.85 16.30 1.88
CA GLU A 76 -23.27 17.70 1.96
C GLU A 76 -23.90 18.03 3.32
N ALA A 77 -24.67 17.12 3.90
CA ALA A 77 -25.30 17.33 5.21
C ALA A 77 -24.33 17.18 6.41
N THR A 78 -23.22 16.47 6.23
CA THR A 78 -22.31 16.06 7.33
C THR A 78 -21.11 16.99 7.49
N PHE A 79 -20.70 17.69 6.43
CA PHE A 79 -19.47 18.48 6.42
C PHE A 79 -19.78 19.98 6.35
N PRO A 80 -18.87 20.85 6.84
CA PRO A 80 -19.06 22.27 6.63
C PRO A 80 -19.15 22.54 5.11
N GLY A 81 -19.99 23.50 4.69
CA GLY A 81 -20.21 23.84 3.28
C GLY A 81 -18.93 24.27 2.54
N PRO A 82 -19.01 24.76 1.28
CA PRO A 82 -17.85 25.02 0.42
C PRO A 82 -16.76 25.91 1.04
N PRO A 83 -15.52 25.87 0.49
CA PRO A 83 -14.46 26.77 0.93
C PRO A 83 -14.90 28.23 0.77
N SER A 84 -14.63 29.03 1.79
CA SER A 84 -14.93 30.46 1.74
C SER A 84 -14.06 31.18 0.70
N ALA A 85 -14.47 32.38 0.28
CA ALA A 85 -13.66 33.20 -0.62
C ALA A 85 -12.25 33.49 -0.05
N GLU A 86 -12.11 33.57 1.28
CA GLU A 86 -10.81 33.73 1.95
C GLU A 86 -9.93 32.49 1.78
N VAL A 87 -10.49 31.28 1.91
CA VAL A 87 -9.77 30.02 1.69
C VAL A 87 -9.31 29.93 0.24
N VAL A 88 -10.20 30.20 -0.72
CA VAL A 88 -9.88 30.15 -2.16
C VAL A 88 -8.78 31.16 -2.50
N ALA A 89 -8.94 32.43 -2.10
CA ALA A 89 -7.94 33.47 -2.36
C ALA A 89 -6.57 33.17 -1.72
N TRP A 90 -6.55 32.49 -0.58
CA TRP A 90 -5.30 32.04 0.02
C TRP A 90 -4.64 30.93 -0.78
N VAL A 91 -5.40 29.94 -1.28
CA VAL A 91 -4.88 28.88 -2.15
C VAL A 91 -4.33 29.48 -3.45
N GLU A 92 -5.06 30.41 -4.09
CA GLU A 92 -4.61 31.16 -5.29
C GLU A 92 -3.29 31.90 -5.10
N LYS A 93 -3.00 32.35 -3.87
CA LYS A 93 -1.77 33.07 -3.55
C LYS A 93 -0.62 32.14 -3.17
N SER A 94 -0.92 31.00 -2.54
CA SER A 94 0.06 30.20 -1.80
C SER A 94 0.40 28.88 -2.47
N ALA A 95 -0.48 28.35 -3.31
CA ALA A 95 -0.19 27.13 -4.06
C ALA A 95 0.82 27.41 -5.18
N VAL A 96 1.73 26.46 -5.38
CA VAL A 96 2.74 26.49 -6.43
C VAL A 96 2.16 25.77 -7.65
N PRO A 97 1.87 26.47 -8.75
CA PRO A 97 1.40 25.80 -9.97
C PRO A 97 2.52 24.93 -10.55
N LEU A 98 2.16 23.72 -10.96
CA LEU A 98 3.05 22.82 -11.68
C LEU A 98 2.63 22.79 -13.15
N ALA A 99 3.61 22.90 -14.06
CA ALA A 99 3.37 23.00 -15.49
C ALA A 99 2.95 21.67 -16.15
N ALA A 100 3.40 20.55 -15.57
CA ALA A 100 3.18 19.20 -16.08
C ALA A 100 3.29 18.17 -14.95
N VAL A 101 2.75 16.98 -15.15
CA VAL A 101 3.04 15.82 -14.28
C VAL A 101 4.19 15.00 -14.83
N GLU A 102 4.48 15.11 -16.12
CA GLU A 102 5.43 14.29 -16.83
C GLU A 102 6.89 14.62 -16.50
N ALA A 103 7.67 13.56 -16.27
CA ALA A 103 9.13 13.59 -16.21
C ALA A 103 9.75 14.18 -17.50
N GLY A 104 10.94 14.77 -17.40
CA GLY A 104 11.61 15.40 -18.55
C GLY A 104 11.10 16.79 -18.96
N HIS A 105 10.15 17.39 -18.23
CA HIS A 105 9.63 18.75 -18.47
C HIS A 105 10.39 19.85 -17.69
N GLY A 106 11.61 19.57 -17.23
CA GLY A 106 12.42 20.48 -16.41
C GLY A 106 11.87 20.67 -14.99
N PHE A 107 12.49 21.57 -14.23
CA PHE A 107 12.23 21.74 -12.78
C PHE A 107 11.98 23.19 -12.35
N ASP A 108 11.82 24.13 -13.28
CA ASP A 108 11.74 25.56 -12.95
C ASP A 108 10.51 25.92 -12.09
N ASP A 109 9.40 25.24 -12.35
CA ASP A 109 8.12 25.27 -11.61
C ASP A 109 8.19 24.50 -10.28
N MET A 110 9.17 23.60 -10.11
CA MET A 110 9.38 22.81 -8.89
C MET A 110 10.35 23.48 -7.91
N ARG A 111 11.12 24.50 -8.32
CA ARG A 111 12.07 25.21 -7.43
C ARG A 111 11.48 25.67 -6.09
N PRO A 112 10.22 26.16 -6.01
CA PRO A 112 9.64 26.54 -4.72
C PRO A 112 9.55 25.38 -3.71
N LEU A 113 9.58 24.12 -4.16
CA LEU A 113 9.58 22.94 -3.28
C LEU A 113 10.91 22.78 -2.52
N ASP A 114 11.99 23.48 -2.91
CA ASP A 114 13.30 23.37 -2.26
C ASP A 114 13.24 23.65 -0.75
N ALA A 115 12.53 24.72 -0.39
CA ALA A 115 12.34 25.14 1.00
C ALA A 115 11.48 24.13 1.76
N LEU A 116 10.49 23.53 1.10
CA LEU A 116 9.64 22.53 1.73
C LEU A 116 10.42 21.24 2.02
N ILE A 117 11.10 20.72 1.00
CA ILE A 117 11.88 19.48 1.11
C ILE A 117 12.99 19.67 2.14
N GLY A 118 13.61 20.85 2.18
CA GLY A 118 14.61 21.21 3.18
C GLY A 118 15.69 20.13 3.29
N ASP A 119 15.89 19.67 4.53
CA ASP A 119 16.83 18.61 4.89
C ASP A 119 16.16 17.24 5.13
N ALA A 120 14.96 17.03 4.57
CA ALA A 120 14.27 15.76 4.66
C ALA A 120 15.19 14.60 4.22
N ARG A 121 15.15 13.53 5.03
CA ARG A 121 15.85 12.27 4.78
C ARG A 121 14.90 11.27 4.14
N VAL A 122 13.63 11.31 4.52
CA VAL A 122 12.56 10.45 4.03
C VAL A 122 11.48 11.33 3.40
N VAL A 123 11.32 11.26 2.09
CA VAL A 123 10.22 11.93 1.38
C VAL A 123 9.23 10.87 0.93
N ALA A 124 8.02 10.88 1.50
CA ALA A 124 7.00 9.90 1.19
C ALA A 124 5.94 10.52 0.28
N LEU A 125 5.78 9.95 -0.90
CA LEU A 125 4.86 10.39 -1.94
C LEU A 125 3.64 9.48 -1.96
N GLY A 126 2.49 10.06 -1.63
CA GLY A 126 1.20 9.38 -1.54
C GLY A 126 0.57 9.09 -2.90
N GLU A 127 -0.67 8.63 -2.86
CA GLU A 127 -1.62 8.62 -3.97
C GLU A 127 -3.03 8.44 -3.41
N ALA A 128 -4.00 9.16 -3.97
CA ALA A 128 -5.41 8.97 -3.66
C ALA A 128 -6.05 7.82 -4.45
N THR A 129 -5.34 7.30 -5.46
CA THR A 129 -5.69 6.03 -6.12
C THR A 129 -4.46 5.23 -6.55
N HIS A 130 -4.55 3.89 -6.55
CA HIS A 130 -3.51 3.01 -7.12
C HIS A 130 -3.54 2.87 -8.65
N GLY A 131 -4.37 3.66 -9.35
CA GLY A 131 -4.61 3.48 -10.79
C GLY A 131 -4.72 4.77 -11.58
N THR A 132 -4.14 5.85 -11.07
CA THR A 132 -4.16 7.18 -11.70
C THR A 132 -2.83 7.45 -12.41
N ARG A 133 -2.92 7.73 -13.71
CA ARG A 133 -1.76 7.98 -14.58
C ARG A 133 -0.93 9.18 -14.13
N GLU A 134 -1.59 10.29 -13.83
CA GLU A 134 -0.96 11.55 -13.51
C GLU A 134 -0.24 11.51 -12.15
N PHE A 135 -0.75 10.72 -11.20
CA PHE A 135 -0.07 10.48 -9.92
C PHE A 135 1.23 9.73 -10.14
N PHE A 136 1.21 8.71 -11.00
CA PHE A 136 2.40 7.92 -11.29
C PHE A 136 3.46 8.75 -12.04
N GLN A 137 3.03 9.52 -13.04
CA GLN A 137 3.89 10.44 -13.78
C GLN A 137 4.48 11.51 -12.86
N MET A 138 3.67 12.14 -12.00
CA MET A 138 4.14 13.18 -11.09
C MET A 138 5.13 12.62 -10.07
N LYS A 139 4.93 11.40 -9.58
CA LYS A 139 5.89 10.77 -8.66
C LYS A 139 7.20 10.40 -9.34
N HIS A 140 7.17 9.99 -10.61
CA HIS A 140 8.37 9.88 -11.43
C HIS A 140 9.08 11.24 -11.54
N ARG A 141 8.36 12.31 -11.90
CA ARG A 141 8.93 13.67 -11.98
C ARG A 141 9.52 14.16 -10.65
N MET A 142 8.84 13.89 -9.54
CA MET A 142 9.34 14.15 -8.19
C MET A 142 10.62 13.38 -7.88
N LEU A 143 10.71 12.10 -8.30
CA LEU A 143 11.93 11.32 -8.14
C LEU A 143 13.09 11.94 -8.91
N GLU A 144 12.90 12.34 -10.18
CA GLU A 144 13.95 13.02 -10.95
C GLU A 144 14.44 14.28 -10.22
N TYR A 145 13.50 15.12 -9.74
CA TYR A 145 13.82 16.33 -8.99
C TYR A 145 14.62 16.03 -7.72
N LEU A 146 14.17 15.07 -6.91
CA LEU A 146 14.80 14.70 -5.64
C LEU A 146 16.20 14.11 -5.86
N VAL A 147 16.39 13.31 -6.92
CA VAL A 147 17.69 12.74 -7.31
C VAL A 147 18.64 13.84 -7.78
N GLU A 148 18.21 14.70 -8.70
CA GLU A 148 19.09 15.68 -9.34
C GLU A 148 19.38 16.91 -8.46
N ARG A 149 18.43 17.32 -7.62
CA ARG A 149 18.50 18.57 -6.85
C ARG A 149 18.74 18.37 -5.37
N LYS A 150 18.29 17.25 -4.79
CA LYS A 150 18.25 17.05 -3.34
C LYS A 150 19.07 15.86 -2.84
N GLY A 151 19.73 15.13 -3.76
CA GLY A 151 20.70 14.09 -3.43
C GLY A 151 20.08 12.74 -3.02
N PHE A 152 18.81 12.49 -3.34
CA PHE A 152 18.17 11.21 -3.06
C PHE A 152 18.73 10.11 -3.96
N ARG A 153 18.96 8.91 -3.41
CA ARG A 153 19.54 7.77 -4.16
C ARG A 153 18.83 6.46 -3.94
N LEU A 154 17.94 6.39 -2.96
CA LEU A 154 17.10 5.22 -2.76
C LEU A 154 15.67 5.59 -3.09
N PHE A 155 15.07 4.85 -4.02
CA PHE A 155 13.65 4.88 -4.29
C PHE A 155 13.06 3.54 -3.84
N ALA A 156 12.03 3.59 -3.02
CA ALA A 156 11.31 2.41 -2.58
C ALA A 156 9.81 2.57 -2.80
N ILE A 157 9.15 1.49 -3.19
CA ILE A 157 7.71 1.46 -3.48
C ILE A 157 7.00 0.44 -2.58
N GLU A 158 5.70 0.60 -2.40
CA GLU A 158 4.77 -0.31 -1.72
C GLU A 158 4.64 -1.64 -2.47
N ALA A 159 5.75 -2.37 -2.52
CA ALA A 159 5.93 -3.69 -3.08
C ALA A 159 6.92 -4.46 -2.21
N ASN A 160 6.94 -5.77 -2.35
CA ASN A 160 7.81 -6.60 -1.55
C ASN A 160 9.29 -6.44 -1.91
N GLN A 161 10.15 -6.35 -0.91
CA GLN A 161 11.60 -6.19 -1.11
C GLN A 161 12.25 -7.34 -1.91
N PRO A 162 11.96 -8.64 -1.65
CA PRO A 162 12.59 -9.73 -2.38
C PRO A 162 12.38 -9.68 -3.90
N GLU A 163 11.17 -9.37 -4.34
CA GLU A 163 10.79 -9.19 -5.74
C GLU A 163 11.44 -7.93 -6.31
N ALA A 164 11.43 -6.82 -5.55
CA ALA A 164 12.03 -5.55 -5.93
C ALA A 164 13.55 -5.64 -6.18
N ARG A 165 14.26 -6.62 -5.58
CA ARG A 165 15.70 -6.84 -5.87
C ARG A 165 15.95 -7.09 -7.36
N LYS A 166 15.06 -7.79 -8.07
CA LYS A 166 15.20 -8.02 -9.53
C LYS A 166 15.06 -6.72 -10.33
N VAL A 167 14.16 -5.83 -9.92
CA VAL A 167 14.02 -4.50 -10.50
C VAL A 167 15.29 -3.68 -10.24
N ASN A 168 15.86 -3.77 -9.04
CA ASN A 168 17.12 -3.10 -8.71
C ASN A 168 18.30 -3.60 -9.55
N GLU A 169 18.39 -4.92 -9.80
CA GLU A 169 19.40 -5.48 -10.69
C GLU A 169 19.24 -4.99 -12.13
N TYR A 170 18.00 -4.84 -12.62
CA TYR A 170 17.73 -4.20 -13.90
C TYR A 170 18.21 -2.75 -13.89
N VAL A 171 17.82 -1.95 -12.89
CA VAL A 171 18.17 -0.54 -12.77
C VAL A 171 19.68 -0.30 -12.67
N LEU A 172 20.41 -1.15 -11.95
CA LEU A 172 21.86 -1.02 -11.77
C LEU A 172 22.66 -1.59 -12.94
N TYR A 173 22.27 -2.75 -13.44
CA TYR A 173 23.12 -3.58 -14.32
C TYR A 173 22.48 -3.92 -15.66
N GLY A 174 21.18 -3.65 -15.86
CA GLY A 174 20.44 -4.02 -17.06
C GLY A 174 20.18 -5.52 -17.18
N LYS A 175 20.09 -6.26 -16.06
CA LYS A 175 19.72 -7.68 -16.07
C LYS A 175 18.22 -7.84 -16.32
N GLY A 176 17.85 -8.68 -17.29
CA GLY A 176 16.45 -8.88 -17.71
C GLY A 176 15.90 -7.69 -18.52
N SER A 177 14.63 -7.78 -18.93
CA SER A 177 13.92 -6.64 -19.52
C SER A 177 13.07 -5.90 -18.47
N ALA A 178 12.87 -4.59 -18.68
CA ALA A 178 12.07 -3.74 -17.78
C ALA A 178 10.66 -4.30 -17.53
N ALA A 179 9.99 -4.74 -18.60
CA ALA A 179 8.65 -5.34 -18.50
C ALA A 179 8.63 -6.65 -17.68
N GLU A 180 9.64 -7.51 -17.82
CA GLU A 180 9.71 -8.78 -17.09
C GLU A 180 9.95 -8.58 -15.59
N VAL A 181 10.89 -7.70 -15.23
CA VAL A 181 11.16 -7.44 -13.81
C VAL A 181 10.00 -6.75 -13.13
N LEU A 182 9.26 -5.90 -13.85
CA LEU A 182 8.09 -5.21 -13.34
C LEU A 182 6.90 -6.16 -13.13
N ALA A 183 6.64 -7.05 -14.08
CA ALA A 183 5.64 -8.11 -13.92
C ALA A 183 5.94 -9.04 -12.73
N GLY A 184 7.22 -9.20 -12.39
CA GLY A 184 7.69 -9.97 -11.25
C GLY A 184 7.41 -9.35 -9.87
N LEU A 185 6.86 -8.13 -9.79
CA LEU A 185 6.42 -7.53 -8.52
C LEU A 185 5.08 -8.08 -8.00
N TYR A 186 4.34 -8.84 -8.81
CA TYR A 186 3.00 -9.41 -8.50
C TYR A 186 1.85 -8.42 -8.32
N PHE A 187 2.13 -7.13 -8.18
CA PHE A 187 1.13 -6.09 -8.06
C PHE A 187 0.73 -5.53 -9.42
N TRP A 188 -0.56 -5.66 -9.79
CA TRP A 188 -1.10 -5.03 -10.99
C TRP A 188 -0.91 -3.51 -10.97
N THR A 189 -0.90 -2.90 -9.78
CA THR A 189 -0.75 -1.46 -9.56
C THR A 189 0.57 -0.93 -10.13
N TRP A 190 1.62 -1.76 -10.09
CA TRP A 190 2.95 -1.37 -10.53
C TRP A 190 3.26 -1.83 -11.96
N ASN A 191 2.50 -2.76 -12.54
CA ASN A 191 2.72 -3.21 -13.90
C ASN A 191 2.06 -2.28 -14.96
N THR A 192 2.57 -1.06 -15.04
CA THR A 192 2.03 0.01 -15.88
C THR A 192 3.11 0.66 -16.74
N GLU A 193 2.70 1.34 -17.82
CA GLU A 193 3.60 2.14 -18.67
C GLU A 193 4.33 3.22 -17.87
N GLU A 194 3.68 3.81 -16.87
CA GLU A 194 4.25 4.89 -16.07
C GLU A 194 5.38 4.43 -15.14
N VAL A 195 5.22 3.26 -14.49
CA VAL A 195 6.28 2.69 -13.65
C VAL A 195 7.38 2.07 -14.51
N LEU A 196 7.03 1.51 -15.68
CA LEU A 196 8.01 1.09 -16.68
C LEU A 196 8.93 2.25 -17.08
N ALA A 197 8.34 3.40 -17.42
CA ALA A 197 9.10 4.60 -17.77
C ALA A 197 10.02 5.08 -16.63
N LEU A 198 9.57 4.95 -15.36
CA LEU A 198 10.39 5.27 -14.19
C LEU A 198 11.62 4.37 -14.08
N ILE A 199 11.46 3.05 -14.17
CA ILE A 199 12.61 2.13 -14.02
C ILE A 199 13.57 2.22 -15.22
N GLU A 200 13.06 2.51 -16.42
CA GLU A 200 13.87 2.79 -17.60
C GLU A 200 14.68 4.08 -17.44
N TRP A 201 14.07 5.14 -16.89
CA TRP A 201 14.79 6.36 -16.54
C TRP A 201 15.88 6.10 -15.48
N MET A 202 15.57 5.39 -14.39
CA MET A 202 16.56 5.06 -13.36
C MET A 202 17.75 4.29 -13.97
N ARG A 203 17.47 3.36 -14.88
CA ARG A 203 18.50 2.63 -15.62
C ARG A 203 19.34 3.57 -16.49
N ALA A 204 18.72 4.46 -17.24
CA ALA A 204 19.41 5.43 -18.09
C ALA A 204 20.29 6.38 -17.27
N TYR A 205 19.78 6.90 -16.16
CA TYR A 205 20.54 7.68 -15.18
C TYR A 205 21.76 6.90 -14.69
N ASN A 206 21.57 5.65 -14.25
CA ASN A 206 22.67 4.82 -13.77
C ASN A 206 23.67 4.41 -14.86
N ALA A 207 23.26 4.30 -16.12
CA ALA A 207 24.15 3.95 -17.22
C ALA A 207 25.12 5.10 -17.56
N HIS A 208 24.73 6.35 -17.31
CA HIS A 208 25.54 7.49 -17.70
C HIS A 208 26.79 7.62 -16.82
N SER A 209 27.95 7.70 -17.48
CA SER A 209 29.28 7.76 -16.85
C SER A 209 29.50 8.88 -15.82
N LYS A 210 28.70 9.97 -15.88
CA LYS A 210 28.78 11.12 -14.97
C LYS A 210 28.19 10.82 -13.58
N HIS A 211 27.23 9.91 -13.52
CA HIS A 211 26.57 9.54 -12.28
C HIS A 211 27.37 8.42 -11.61
N LYS A 212 28.27 8.77 -10.69
CA LYS A 212 29.03 7.77 -9.92
C LYS A 212 28.19 7.15 -8.80
N ASP A 213 27.38 7.99 -8.18
CA ASP A 213 26.41 7.61 -7.18
C ASP A 213 25.10 7.23 -7.87
N LYS A 214 24.67 5.99 -7.66
CA LYS A 214 23.60 5.33 -8.43
C LYS A 214 22.28 5.41 -7.69
N VAL A 215 21.19 5.55 -8.43
CA VAL A 215 19.85 5.41 -7.87
C VAL A 215 19.53 3.92 -7.75
N ARG A 216 18.99 3.49 -6.61
CA ARG A 216 18.60 2.11 -6.33
C ARG A 216 17.09 2.02 -6.18
N PHE A 217 16.57 0.85 -6.55
CA PHE A 217 15.16 0.51 -6.41
C PHE A 217 14.99 -0.49 -5.26
N ALA A 218 13.95 -0.32 -4.46
CA ALA A 218 13.61 -1.21 -3.36
C ALA A 218 12.08 -1.35 -3.21
N GLY A 219 11.69 -2.36 -2.46
CA GLY A 219 10.35 -2.53 -1.91
C GLY A 219 10.43 -2.47 -0.38
N PHE A 220 9.33 -2.14 0.28
CA PHE A 220 9.24 -2.17 1.75
C PHE A 220 8.04 -2.96 2.28
N ASP A 221 7.23 -3.54 1.40
CA ASP A 221 6.07 -4.35 1.76
C ASP A 221 6.45 -5.82 2.00
N MET A 222 5.50 -6.61 2.51
CA MET A 222 5.72 -7.98 2.98
C MET A 222 4.53 -8.92 2.74
N GLN A 223 3.61 -8.57 1.83
CA GLN A 223 2.34 -9.28 1.64
C GLN A 223 2.48 -10.68 1.02
N PHE A 224 3.59 -10.95 0.34
CA PHE A 224 3.88 -12.25 -0.29
C PHE A 224 5.16 -12.85 0.27
N THR A 225 5.11 -14.15 0.55
CA THR A 225 6.23 -14.85 1.20
C THR A 225 7.02 -15.75 0.25
N GLU A 226 6.49 -16.06 -0.93
CA GLU A 226 7.06 -17.11 -1.80
C GLU A 226 8.52 -16.87 -2.14
N VAL A 227 8.87 -15.68 -2.64
CA VAL A 227 10.24 -15.37 -3.03
C VAL A 227 11.13 -15.24 -1.80
N ALA A 228 10.67 -14.55 -0.75
CA ALA A 228 11.41 -14.43 0.50
C ALA A 228 11.78 -15.80 1.08
N TRP A 229 10.79 -16.70 1.21
CA TRP A 229 10.99 -18.03 1.76
C TRP A 229 11.87 -18.90 0.85
N SER A 230 11.65 -18.85 -0.46
CA SER A 230 12.48 -19.59 -1.42
C SER A 230 13.94 -19.18 -1.36
N ASN A 231 14.21 -17.87 -1.22
CA ASN A 231 15.57 -17.34 -1.04
C ASN A 231 16.20 -17.86 0.26
N VAL A 232 15.46 -17.79 1.38
CA VAL A 232 15.93 -18.25 2.69
C VAL A 232 16.23 -19.76 2.68
N ALA A 233 15.33 -20.58 2.12
CA ALA A 233 15.52 -22.02 2.03
C ALA A 233 16.76 -22.37 1.20
N ALA A 234 16.91 -21.78 0.00
CA ALA A 234 18.07 -21.98 -0.86
C ALA A 234 19.38 -21.50 -0.20
N TYR A 235 19.33 -20.38 0.54
CA TYR A 235 20.46 -19.88 1.29
C TYR A 235 20.89 -20.85 2.39
N LEU A 236 19.95 -21.37 3.18
CA LEU A 236 20.24 -22.36 4.22
C LEU A 236 20.76 -23.67 3.63
N GLU A 237 20.24 -24.12 2.50
CA GLU A 237 20.79 -25.28 1.77
C GLU A 237 22.27 -25.08 1.42
N LYS A 238 22.64 -23.86 0.99
CA LYS A 238 24.02 -23.47 0.66
C LYS A 238 24.93 -23.37 1.88
N VAL A 239 24.51 -22.68 2.96
CA VAL A 239 25.41 -22.31 4.07
C VAL A 239 25.32 -23.20 5.31
N ASP A 240 24.19 -23.89 5.50
CA ASP A 240 23.93 -24.82 6.61
C ASP A 240 23.04 -26.01 6.17
N PRO A 241 23.55 -26.88 5.28
CA PRO A 241 22.78 -27.98 4.70
C PRO A 241 22.27 -28.98 5.75
N GLU A 242 22.98 -29.12 6.88
CA GLU A 242 22.53 -30.00 7.97
C GLU A 242 21.32 -29.41 8.70
N TYR A 243 21.31 -28.10 8.96
CA TYR A 243 20.12 -27.43 9.49
C TYR A 243 18.97 -27.42 8.49
N HIS A 244 19.25 -27.19 7.20
CA HIS A 244 18.24 -27.21 6.14
C HIS A 244 17.45 -28.53 6.10
N LYS A 245 18.13 -29.68 6.28
CA LYS A 245 17.48 -31.01 6.36
C LYS A 245 16.53 -31.18 7.56
N THR A 246 16.65 -30.34 8.58
CA THR A 246 15.80 -30.38 9.79
C THR A 246 14.58 -29.47 9.69
N LEU A 247 14.46 -28.67 8.62
CA LEU A 247 13.33 -27.75 8.47
C LEU A 247 12.00 -28.53 8.41
N PRO A 248 11.02 -28.20 9.27
CA PRO A 248 9.77 -28.93 9.31
C PRO A 248 8.92 -28.66 8.06
N PRO A 249 8.13 -29.64 7.59
CA PRO A 249 7.25 -29.48 6.42
C PRO A 249 6.26 -28.32 6.52
N GLY A 250 5.90 -27.90 7.74
CA GLY A 250 4.97 -26.78 7.97
C GLY A 250 5.44 -25.44 7.42
N LEU A 251 6.75 -25.25 7.20
CA LEU A 251 7.29 -24.04 6.58
C LEU A 251 6.98 -23.94 5.08
N ALA A 252 6.56 -25.03 4.43
CA ALA A 252 6.20 -25.04 3.02
C ALA A 252 5.03 -24.10 2.69
N VAL A 253 4.17 -23.78 3.66
CA VAL A 253 3.07 -22.81 3.48
C VAL A 253 3.56 -21.46 2.96
N PHE A 254 4.76 -21.04 3.36
CA PHE A 254 5.34 -19.76 2.96
C PHE A 254 5.91 -19.76 1.54
N GLY A 255 6.11 -20.93 0.94
CA GLY A 255 6.62 -21.11 -0.43
C GLY A 255 5.56 -20.97 -1.53
N HIS A 256 4.45 -20.28 -1.27
CA HIS A 256 3.33 -20.14 -2.21
C HIS A 256 2.85 -18.68 -2.25
N ILE A 257 2.56 -18.15 -3.44
CA ILE A 257 2.01 -16.79 -3.58
C ILE A 257 0.68 -16.59 -2.84
N GLU A 258 -0.11 -17.66 -2.69
CA GLU A 258 -1.39 -17.68 -1.96
C GLU A 258 -1.23 -18.00 -0.46
N ALA A 259 -0.03 -17.81 0.12
CA ALA A 259 0.28 -18.18 1.50
C ALA A 259 -0.71 -17.62 2.53
N SER A 260 -1.21 -16.39 2.34
CA SER A 260 -2.23 -15.79 3.21
C SER A 260 -3.53 -16.61 3.25
N THR A 261 -3.97 -17.11 2.10
CA THR A 261 -5.18 -17.94 1.97
C THR A 261 -4.91 -19.37 2.44
N ALA A 262 -3.71 -19.90 2.21
CA ALA A 262 -3.32 -21.19 2.75
C ALA A 262 -3.26 -21.16 4.28
N TRP A 263 -2.77 -20.06 4.88
CA TRP A 263 -2.66 -19.86 6.31
C TRP A 263 -4.01 -19.99 7.04
N THR A 264 -5.08 -19.40 6.49
CA THR A 264 -6.43 -19.46 7.11
C THR A 264 -7.03 -20.86 7.15
N LYS A 265 -6.52 -21.79 6.34
CA LYS A 265 -6.97 -23.19 6.30
C LYS A 265 -6.23 -24.08 7.30
N LEU A 266 -5.14 -23.59 7.90
CA LEU A 266 -4.38 -24.32 8.91
C LEU A 266 -5.06 -24.25 10.28
N SER A 267 -4.98 -25.36 11.01
CA SER A 267 -5.37 -25.39 12.42
C SER A 267 -4.49 -24.44 13.27
N ALA A 268 -4.97 -24.07 14.45
CA ALA A 268 -4.22 -23.20 15.36
C ALA A 268 -2.86 -23.82 15.76
N GLU A 269 -2.80 -25.14 15.95
CA GLU A 269 -1.55 -25.83 16.27
C GLU A 269 -0.57 -25.88 15.09
N GLU A 270 -1.06 -26.05 13.85
CA GLU A 270 -0.23 -25.97 12.65
C GLU A 270 0.36 -24.57 12.48
N ARG A 271 -0.45 -23.51 12.64
CA ARG A 271 0.01 -22.11 12.58
C ARG A 271 1.05 -21.81 13.65
N LYS A 272 0.81 -22.24 14.89
CA LYS A 272 1.75 -22.09 16.00
C LYS A 272 3.07 -22.83 15.74
N SER A 273 3.00 -24.05 15.22
CA SER A 273 4.18 -24.85 14.86
C SER A 273 4.98 -24.21 13.73
N ALA A 274 4.31 -23.77 12.66
CA ALA A 274 4.95 -23.07 11.54
C ALA A 274 5.62 -21.76 12.00
N ARG A 275 4.96 -21.00 12.89
CA ARG A 275 5.54 -19.78 13.45
C ARG A 275 6.77 -20.06 14.31
N ALA A 276 6.71 -21.02 15.22
CA ALA A 276 7.85 -21.38 16.05
C ALA A 276 9.05 -21.87 15.21
N ALA A 277 8.78 -22.63 14.14
CA ALA A 277 9.81 -23.06 13.20
C ALA A 277 10.45 -21.88 12.46
N LEU A 278 9.65 -20.91 12.04
CA LEU A 278 10.14 -19.70 11.38
C LEU A 278 10.98 -18.83 12.32
N ASP A 279 10.56 -18.68 13.58
CA ASP A 279 11.33 -17.99 14.61
C ASP A 279 12.70 -18.66 14.84
N ALA A 280 12.73 -20.00 14.83
CA ALA A 280 13.97 -20.77 14.93
C ALA A 280 14.90 -20.54 13.71
N VAL A 281 14.34 -20.39 12.50
CA VAL A 281 15.11 -20.05 11.29
C VAL A 281 15.76 -18.68 11.42
N VAL A 282 15.00 -17.66 11.85
CA VAL A 282 15.54 -16.31 12.05
C VAL A 282 16.61 -16.28 13.14
N ALA A 283 16.37 -16.96 14.26
CA ALA A 283 17.36 -17.12 15.32
C ALA A 283 18.64 -17.78 14.79
N ARG A 284 18.50 -18.88 14.03
CA ARG A 284 19.64 -19.60 13.45
C ARG A 284 20.47 -18.72 12.53
N ILE A 285 19.85 -17.98 11.61
CA ILE A 285 20.55 -17.07 10.70
C ILE A 285 21.26 -15.96 11.49
N THR A 286 20.63 -15.45 12.55
CA THR A 286 21.19 -14.39 13.40
C THR A 286 22.41 -14.89 14.20
N GLU A 287 22.27 -16.01 14.90
CA GLU A 287 23.31 -16.57 15.77
C GLU A 287 24.54 -17.07 15.00
N ARG A 288 24.34 -17.49 13.74
CA ARG A 288 25.40 -18.07 12.90
C ARG A 288 26.04 -17.04 11.97
N ARG A 289 25.81 -15.74 12.19
CA ARG A 289 26.33 -14.64 11.36
C ARG A 289 27.77 -14.86 10.89
N ASP A 290 28.72 -14.99 11.80
CA ASP A 290 30.15 -15.09 11.46
C ASP A 290 30.49 -16.32 10.59
N ASP A 291 29.78 -17.44 10.75
CA ASP A 291 29.97 -18.65 9.93
C ASP A 291 29.30 -18.47 8.56
N TYR A 292 28.10 -17.92 8.54
CA TYR A 292 27.32 -17.73 7.33
C TYR A 292 27.95 -16.69 6.41
N GLU A 293 28.38 -15.53 6.94
CA GLU A 293 29.09 -14.51 6.16
C GLU A 293 30.38 -15.04 5.51
N LYS A 294 31.11 -15.97 6.17
CA LYS A 294 32.30 -16.61 5.59
C LYS A 294 31.99 -17.55 4.43
N LYS A 295 30.81 -18.19 4.46
CA LYS A 295 30.33 -19.10 3.40
C LYS A 295 29.57 -18.36 2.30
N SER A 296 29.23 -17.09 2.52
CA SER A 296 28.51 -16.23 1.61
C SER A 296 29.19 -14.84 1.55
N SER A 297 28.52 -13.81 2.04
CA SER A 297 29.04 -12.46 2.26
C SER A 297 28.19 -11.75 3.32
N ALA A 298 28.70 -10.65 3.88
CA ALA A 298 27.91 -9.80 4.79
C ALA A 298 26.61 -9.28 4.15
N ALA A 299 26.66 -8.91 2.87
CA ALA A 299 25.49 -8.43 2.13
C ALA A 299 24.46 -9.55 1.90
N GLU A 300 24.91 -10.73 1.45
CA GLU A 300 24.02 -11.88 1.23
C GLU A 300 23.40 -12.35 2.56
N TRP A 301 24.16 -12.39 3.65
CA TRP A 301 23.61 -12.71 4.98
C TRP A 301 22.56 -11.68 5.43
N ALA A 302 22.83 -10.38 5.26
CA ALA A 302 21.89 -9.32 5.65
C ALA A 302 20.59 -9.40 4.85
N ASP A 303 20.68 -9.63 3.53
CA ASP A 303 19.53 -9.84 2.66
C ASP A 303 18.69 -11.05 3.08
N MET A 304 19.33 -12.17 3.42
CA MET A 304 18.62 -13.39 3.78
C MET A 304 18.03 -13.34 5.19
N LEU A 305 18.69 -12.65 6.13
CA LEU A 305 18.08 -12.34 7.42
C LEU A 305 16.86 -11.44 7.25
N HIS A 306 16.92 -10.44 6.38
CA HIS A 306 15.79 -9.58 6.06
C HIS A 306 14.64 -10.37 5.40
N ASP A 307 14.93 -11.25 4.43
CA ASP A 307 13.89 -12.09 3.81
C ASP A 307 13.21 -12.99 4.84
N ALA A 308 13.97 -13.57 5.77
CA ALA A 308 13.40 -14.37 6.84
C ALA A 308 12.50 -13.54 7.78
N ARG A 309 12.86 -12.28 8.04
CA ARG A 309 12.02 -11.32 8.78
C ARG A 309 10.78 -10.89 8.01
N VAL A 310 10.87 -10.69 6.69
CA VAL A 310 9.71 -10.42 5.83
C VAL A 310 8.70 -11.56 5.93
N VAL A 311 9.15 -12.82 5.94
CA VAL A 311 8.26 -13.98 6.16
C VAL A 311 7.64 -13.96 7.57
N GLN A 312 8.39 -13.56 8.61
CA GLN A 312 7.85 -13.41 9.97
C GLN A 312 6.77 -12.33 10.05
N GLN A 313 7.04 -11.16 9.48
CA GLN A 313 6.09 -10.07 9.39
C GLN A 313 4.82 -10.52 8.65
N ALA A 314 4.96 -11.28 7.56
CA ALA A 314 3.84 -11.85 6.80
C ALA A 314 3.00 -12.81 7.63
N ALA A 315 3.65 -13.72 8.35
CA ALA A 315 2.97 -14.61 9.27
C ALA A 315 2.22 -13.85 10.38
N ASP A 316 2.79 -12.76 10.92
CA ASP A 316 2.12 -11.89 11.88
C ASP A 316 0.86 -11.25 11.30
N MET A 317 0.95 -10.73 10.07
CA MET A 317 -0.20 -10.13 9.38
C MET A 317 -1.27 -11.18 9.10
N PHE A 318 -0.89 -12.34 8.57
CA PHE A 318 -1.83 -13.43 8.28
C PHE A 318 -2.52 -13.93 9.55
N GLU A 319 -1.83 -13.97 10.69
CA GLU A 319 -2.44 -14.36 11.97
C GLU A 319 -3.41 -13.30 12.49
N ALA A 320 -3.06 -12.02 12.38
CA ALA A 320 -3.95 -10.92 12.73
C ALA A 320 -5.23 -10.91 11.87
N ASP A 321 -5.11 -11.26 10.59
CA ASP A 321 -6.24 -11.35 9.66
C ASP A 321 -7.07 -12.62 9.84
N ALA A 322 -6.45 -13.74 10.26
CA ALA A 322 -7.11 -15.03 10.45
C ALA A 322 -7.86 -15.14 11.79
N THR A 323 -7.57 -14.28 12.75
CA THR A 323 -8.17 -14.32 14.09
C THR A 323 -9.10 -13.13 14.30
N GLU A 324 -10.27 -13.35 14.93
CA GLU A 324 -11.17 -12.26 15.35
C GLU A 324 -10.61 -11.53 16.60
N GLY A 325 -9.37 -11.05 16.51
CA GLY A 325 -8.64 -10.40 17.59
C GLY A 325 -8.72 -8.87 17.56
N ASN A 326 -8.09 -8.25 18.57
CA ASN A 326 -8.00 -6.79 18.69
C ASN A 326 -6.84 -6.18 17.87
N VAL A 327 -6.01 -7.00 17.23
CA VAL A 327 -4.85 -6.54 16.45
C VAL A 327 -5.26 -6.47 14.98
N SER A 328 -5.23 -5.26 14.41
CA SER A 328 -5.53 -5.07 12.99
C SER A 328 -4.34 -5.51 12.14
N GLY A 329 -4.57 -6.36 11.11
CA GLY A 329 -3.56 -6.70 10.11
C GLY A 329 -2.99 -5.48 9.39
N PHE A 330 -3.79 -4.41 9.24
CA PHE A 330 -3.32 -3.10 8.77
C PHE A 330 -2.18 -2.57 9.66
N ASN A 331 -2.39 -2.51 10.97
CA ASN A 331 -1.38 -1.98 11.90
C ASN A 331 -0.11 -2.86 11.93
N VAL A 332 -0.25 -4.17 11.72
CA VAL A 332 0.89 -5.08 11.61
C VAL A 332 1.68 -4.79 10.33
N ARG A 333 0.99 -4.68 9.19
CA ARG A 333 1.59 -4.37 7.89
C ARG A 333 2.32 -3.02 7.92
N ASP A 334 1.68 -1.98 8.43
CA ASP A 334 2.25 -0.63 8.42
C ASP A 334 3.45 -0.48 9.37
N ARG A 335 3.44 -1.19 10.51
CA ARG A 335 4.63 -1.31 11.35
C ARG A 335 5.76 -2.03 10.62
N ALA A 336 5.45 -3.17 9.98
CA ALA A 336 6.45 -3.93 9.21
C ALA A 336 7.04 -3.11 8.05
N MET A 337 6.22 -2.35 7.31
CA MET A 337 6.71 -1.46 6.27
C MET A 337 7.65 -0.38 6.81
N ALA A 338 7.34 0.20 7.98
CA ALA A 338 8.23 1.17 8.62
C ALA A 338 9.56 0.52 9.06
N GLU A 339 9.53 -0.67 9.64
CA GLU A 339 10.73 -1.45 9.99
C GLU A 339 11.59 -1.76 8.75
N ASN A 340 10.96 -2.10 7.63
CA ASN A 340 11.65 -2.40 6.37
C ASN A 340 12.27 -1.14 5.75
N VAL A 341 11.62 0.02 5.85
CA VAL A 341 12.21 1.32 5.48
C VAL A 341 13.42 1.63 6.36
N GLY A 342 13.34 1.39 7.67
CA GLY A 342 14.46 1.54 8.59
C GLY A 342 15.64 0.64 8.20
N TRP A 343 15.37 -0.64 7.92
CA TRP A 343 16.39 -1.58 7.47
C TRP A 343 17.08 -1.13 6.16
N LEU A 344 16.31 -0.64 5.19
CA LEU A 344 16.84 -0.12 3.93
C LEU A 344 17.78 1.08 4.16
N LEU A 345 17.39 2.00 5.04
CA LEU A 345 18.22 3.15 5.41
C LEU A 345 19.49 2.73 6.14
N ASP A 346 19.42 1.70 7.00
CA ASP A 346 20.59 1.14 7.69
C ASP A 346 21.59 0.50 6.71
N GLN A 347 21.12 -0.14 5.63
CA GLN A 347 22.01 -0.71 4.60
C GLN A 347 22.78 0.37 3.83
N GLU A 348 22.18 1.54 3.62
CA GLU A 348 22.80 2.65 2.89
C GLU A 348 23.63 3.58 3.79
N GLY A 349 23.32 3.63 5.09
CA GLY A 349 24.03 4.40 6.10
C GLY A 349 23.35 5.70 6.54
N PRO A 350 23.93 6.42 7.50
CA PRO A 350 23.25 7.50 8.23
C PRO A 350 22.92 8.73 7.38
N SER A 351 23.64 8.96 6.27
CA SER A 351 23.38 10.07 5.34
C SER A 351 22.43 9.70 4.20
N ALA A 352 21.97 8.46 4.14
CA ALA A 352 21.11 7.98 3.06
C ALA A 352 19.77 8.71 3.05
N LYS A 353 19.32 9.08 1.86
CA LYS A 353 18.03 9.71 1.62
C LYS A 353 17.16 8.83 0.72
N ILE A 354 15.91 8.63 1.14
CA ILE A 354 14.96 7.71 0.52
C ILE A 354 13.68 8.42 0.08
N VAL A 355 13.22 8.11 -1.12
CA VAL A 355 11.90 8.45 -1.63
C VAL A 355 11.00 7.23 -1.48
N LEU A 356 9.88 7.37 -0.78
CA LEU A 356 8.87 6.33 -0.64
C LEU A 356 7.69 6.61 -1.57
N TRP A 357 7.15 5.57 -2.19
CA TRP A 357 5.91 5.62 -2.97
C TRP A 357 4.91 4.64 -2.36
N ALA A 358 3.79 5.14 -1.84
CA ALA A 358 2.71 4.32 -1.30
C ALA A 358 1.37 5.05 -1.41
N HIS A 359 0.28 4.37 -1.05
CA HIS A 359 -1.02 5.01 -0.86
C HIS A 359 -0.95 6.14 0.20
N ASN A 360 -1.78 7.18 0.03
CA ASN A 360 -1.93 8.29 0.99
C ASN A 360 -2.14 7.83 2.44
N GLY A 361 -2.86 6.72 2.62
CA GLY A 361 -3.13 6.12 3.93
C GLY A 361 -1.85 5.68 4.65
N HIS A 362 -0.94 5.03 3.93
CA HIS A 362 0.30 4.49 4.49
C HIS A 362 1.30 5.58 4.85
N ILE A 363 1.34 6.68 4.10
CA ILE A 363 2.32 7.76 4.36
C ILE A 363 1.85 8.80 5.39
N ALA A 364 0.59 8.78 5.80
CA ALA A 364 0.04 9.86 6.62
C ALA A 364 0.74 9.95 8.00
N TYR A 365 0.90 11.17 8.53
CA TYR A 365 1.33 11.40 9.92
C TYR A 365 0.40 10.71 10.92
N GLU A 366 -0.90 10.72 10.66
CA GLU A 366 -1.92 10.06 11.47
C GLU A 366 -2.97 9.39 10.56
N MET A 367 -3.46 8.22 10.94
CA MET A 367 -4.61 7.58 10.27
C MET A 367 -5.53 6.85 11.25
N LYS A 368 -6.28 7.59 12.06
CA LYS A 368 -7.22 6.97 13.02
C LYS A 368 -8.32 6.16 12.32
N PRO A 369 -8.73 4.99 12.88
CA PRO A 369 -8.30 4.37 14.14
C PRO A 369 -7.00 3.53 14.03
N PHE A 370 -6.40 3.49 12.85
CA PHE A 370 -5.20 2.72 12.56
C PHE A 370 -3.93 3.51 12.90
N VAL A 371 -2.79 2.82 12.81
CA VAL A 371 -1.46 3.44 12.88
C VAL A 371 -0.80 3.20 11.53
N SER A 372 -0.50 4.29 10.82
CA SER A 372 0.12 4.22 9.49
C SER A 372 1.64 4.04 9.60
N MET A 373 2.25 3.57 8.51
CA MET A 373 3.71 3.56 8.35
C MET A 373 4.26 4.97 8.58
N GLY A 374 3.59 6.00 8.06
CA GLY A 374 3.96 7.39 8.25
C GLY A 374 3.94 7.85 9.71
N SER A 375 3.06 7.33 10.57
CA SER A 375 3.10 7.60 12.02
C SER A 375 4.38 7.04 12.65
N HIS A 376 4.78 5.82 12.28
CA HIS A 376 6.01 5.21 12.76
C HIS A 376 7.25 5.97 12.27
N LEU A 377 7.30 6.31 10.99
CA LEU A 377 8.41 7.06 10.39
C LEU A 377 8.50 8.49 10.95
N ALA A 378 7.37 9.15 11.22
CA ALA A 378 7.37 10.45 11.88
C ALA A 378 7.93 10.38 13.31
N ALA A 379 7.60 9.32 14.05
CA ALA A 379 8.14 9.11 15.40
C ALA A 379 9.65 8.85 15.40
N GLU A 380 10.17 8.16 14.38
CA GLU A 380 11.59 7.81 14.26
C GLU A 380 12.44 8.93 13.67
N TYR A 381 11.98 9.57 12.60
CA TYR A 381 12.76 10.54 11.82
C TYR A 381 12.38 12.01 12.10
N GLY A 382 11.31 12.27 12.85
CA GLY A 382 10.87 13.62 13.22
C GLY A 382 10.71 14.55 12.02
N GLU A 383 11.36 15.71 12.06
CA GLU A 383 11.34 16.71 10.98
C GLU A 383 12.01 16.22 9.69
N GLN A 384 12.77 15.12 9.73
CA GLN A 384 13.37 14.53 8.53
C GLN A 384 12.39 13.66 7.72
N TYR A 385 11.17 13.42 8.24
CA TYR A 385 10.08 12.74 7.54
C TYR A 385 9.10 13.75 6.92
N LEU A 386 8.96 13.69 5.60
CA LEU A 386 8.10 14.57 4.81
C LEU A 386 7.06 13.77 4.01
N PRO A 387 5.82 13.64 4.51
CA PRO A 387 4.72 13.06 3.76
C PRO A 387 4.04 14.09 2.86
N VAL A 388 3.96 13.77 1.57
CA VAL A 388 3.30 14.56 0.52
C VAL A 388 2.10 13.77 -0.01
N GLY A 389 0.89 14.18 0.38
CA GLY A 389 -0.35 13.56 -0.07
C GLY A 389 -0.73 13.96 -1.49
N PHE A 390 -1.54 13.15 -2.15
CA PHE A 390 -2.08 13.46 -3.48
C PHE A 390 -3.60 13.51 -3.43
N MET A 391 -4.22 14.34 -4.26
CA MET A 391 -5.67 14.45 -4.36
C MET A 391 -6.11 14.89 -5.76
N PHE A 392 -7.35 14.57 -6.12
CA PHE A 392 -7.91 14.90 -7.42
C PHE A 392 -9.39 15.26 -7.35
N SER A 393 -9.87 15.98 -8.36
CA SER A 393 -11.27 16.44 -8.44
C SER A 393 -12.13 15.55 -9.31
N GLU A 394 -11.71 15.18 -10.51
CA GLU A 394 -12.54 14.39 -11.42
C GLU A 394 -11.68 13.60 -12.40
N GLY A 395 -12.30 12.66 -13.10
CA GLY A 395 -11.63 11.88 -14.15
C GLY A 395 -11.63 10.39 -13.86
N SER A 396 -10.67 9.70 -14.46
CA SER A 396 -10.64 8.24 -14.51
C SER A 396 -9.44 7.65 -13.80
N PHE A 397 -9.61 6.44 -13.29
CA PHE A 397 -8.57 5.63 -12.66
C PHE A 397 -8.86 4.15 -12.91
N GLN A 398 -7.92 3.26 -12.61
CA GLN A 398 -8.19 1.83 -12.57
C GLN A 398 -8.19 1.26 -11.16
N ALA A 399 -9.11 0.33 -10.92
CA ALA A 399 -9.20 -0.42 -9.67
C ALA A 399 -9.89 -1.77 -9.92
N ILE A 400 -9.87 -2.64 -8.94
CA ILE A 400 -10.62 -3.90 -9.01
C ILE A 400 -12.08 -3.62 -8.64
N ASP A 401 -13.00 -4.08 -9.49
CA ASP A 401 -14.44 -3.86 -9.33
C ASP A 401 -14.99 -4.54 -8.07
N TRP A 402 -15.36 -3.70 -7.09
CA TRP A 402 -15.96 -4.15 -5.85
C TRP A 402 -17.48 -3.92 -5.76
N THR A 403 -18.12 -3.42 -6.83
CA THR A 403 -19.52 -2.95 -6.83
C THR A 403 -20.59 -4.06 -6.84
N GLY A 404 -20.18 -5.34 -6.88
CA GLY A 404 -21.08 -6.51 -6.86
C GLY A 404 -21.04 -7.37 -8.12
N GLY A 405 -20.19 -7.00 -9.09
CA GLY A 405 -19.90 -7.78 -10.28
C GLY A 405 -18.68 -8.68 -10.16
N GLU A 406 -18.14 -9.06 -11.32
CA GLU A 406 -16.91 -9.84 -11.39
C GLU A 406 -15.69 -9.04 -10.92
N ARG A 407 -14.89 -9.63 -10.02
CA ARG A 407 -13.68 -9.01 -9.48
C ARG A 407 -12.58 -8.95 -10.55
N ARG A 408 -12.62 -7.91 -11.38
CA ARG A 408 -11.63 -7.64 -12.43
C ARG A 408 -11.12 -6.21 -12.34
N LEU A 409 -9.88 -6.00 -12.77
CA LEU A 409 -9.33 -4.68 -12.99
C LEU A 409 -10.12 -3.97 -14.10
N ARG A 410 -10.62 -2.78 -13.82
CA ARG A 410 -11.43 -1.97 -14.74
C ARG A 410 -11.09 -0.50 -14.61
N GLU A 411 -11.47 0.25 -15.64
CA GLU A 411 -11.53 1.70 -15.57
C GLU A 411 -12.80 2.13 -14.83
N PHE A 412 -12.64 3.10 -13.93
CA PHE A 412 -13.74 3.84 -13.29
C PHE A 412 -13.58 5.32 -13.60
N THR A 413 -14.70 6.04 -13.65
CA THR A 413 -14.73 7.49 -13.84
C THR A 413 -15.64 8.11 -12.79
N VAL A 414 -15.16 9.17 -12.17
CA VAL A 414 -15.91 9.98 -11.19
C VAL A 414 -16.00 11.42 -11.69
N GLY A 415 -17.13 12.08 -11.37
CA GLY A 415 -17.34 13.48 -11.68
C GLY A 415 -16.65 14.41 -10.67
N PRO A 416 -16.96 15.72 -10.71
CA PRO A 416 -16.58 16.64 -9.65
C PRO A 416 -17.06 16.16 -8.28
N PRO A 417 -16.30 16.38 -7.20
CA PRO A 417 -16.71 15.96 -5.87
C PRO A 417 -17.76 16.94 -5.31
N PRO A 418 -18.41 16.61 -4.18
CA PRO A 418 -19.26 17.56 -3.47
C PRO A 418 -18.50 18.84 -3.10
N GLU A 419 -19.21 19.95 -3.01
CA GLU A 419 -18.63 21.27 -2.73
C GLU A 419 -17.84 21.35 -1.41
N ALA A 420 -18.13 20.47 -0.45
CA ALA A 420 -17.42 20.36 0.82
C ALA A 420 -16.05 19.66 0.73
N ASP A 421 -15.75 18.97 -0.37
CA ASP A 421 -14.49 18.24 -0.58
C ASP A 421 -13.28 19.19 -0.54
N VAL A 422 -12.15 18.69 -0.04
CA VAL A 422 -10.95 19.51 0.10
C VAL A 422 -10.41 20.02 -1.25
N SER A 423 -10.55 19.24 -2.31
CA SER A 423 -10.06 19.61 -3.65
C SER A 423 -10.80 20.81 -4.23
N THR A 424 -12.02 21.11 -3.74
CA THR A 424 -12.83 22.25 -4.17
C THR A 424 -12.11 23.59 -3.97
N ALA A 425 -11.25 23.70 -2.95
CA ALA A 425 -10.45 24.92 -2.74
C ALA A 425 -9.46 25.17 -3.89
N PHE A 426 -8.94 24.10 -4.50
CA PHE A 426 -7.97 24.17 -5.59
C PHE A 426 -8.64 24.35 -6.95
N THR A 427 -9.78 23.69 -7.18
CA THR A 427 -10.56 23.87 -8.41
C THR A 427 -11.08 25.30 -8.53
N ARG A 428 -11.61 25.87 -7.44
CA ARG A 428 -12.08 27.27 -7.40
C ARG A 428 -10.94 28.27 -7.55
N ALA A 429 -9.73 27.93 -7.08
CA ALA A 429 -8.52 28.71 -7.29
C ALA A 429 -7.97 28.60 -8.74
N GLY A 430 -8.57 27.77 -9.59
CA GLY A 430 -8.23 27.67 -11.01
C GLY A 430 -6.96 26.88 -11.32
N TYR A 431 -6.48 26.04 -10.39
CA TYR A 431 -5.28 25.24 -10.63
C TYR A 431 -5.59 23.89 -11.32
N PRO A 432 -4.96 23.57 -12.46
CA PRO A 432 -5.03 22.22 -13.03
C PRO A 432 -4.12 21.24 -12.28
N ILE A 433 -2.92 21.68 -11.90
CA ILE A 433 -1.96 20.93 -11.10
C ILE A 433 -1.29 21.92 -10.15
N ALA A 434 -1.28 21.61 -8.87
CA ALA A 434 -0.66 22.49 -7.88
C ALA A 434 -0.08 21.73 -6.71
N PHE A 435 0.96 22.30 -6.13
CA PHE A 435 1.56 21.87 -4.89
C PHE A 435 1.22 22.89 -3.77
N LEU A 436 0.91 22.43 -2.56
CA LEU A 436 0.65 23.31 -1.42
C LEU A 436 1.37 22.83 -0.16
N ASP A 437 2.15 23.73 0.47
CA ASP A 437 2.76 23.51 1.79
C ASP A 437 1.76 23.81 2.92
N LEU A 438 1.27 22.76 3.58
CA LEU A 438 0.27 22.86 4.65
C LEU A 438 0.88 23.40 5.96
N ARG A 439 2.20 23.47 6.09
CA ARG A 439 2.87 23.99 7.29
C ARG A 439 2.87 25.52 7.32
N THR A 440 2.53 26.17 6.21
CA THR A 440 2.49 27.63 6.06
C THR A 440 1.09 28.23 6.20
N LEU A 441 0.13 27.45 6.71
CA LEU A 441 -1.26 27.91 6.87
C LEU A 441 -1.34 29.15 7.79
N PRO A 442 -2.03 30.22 7.38
CA PRO A 442 -2.31 31.35 8.25
C PRO A 442 -3.41 30.99 9.24
N ALA A 443 -3.43 31.68 10.38
CA ALA A 443 -4.51 31.57 11.35
C ALA A 443 -5.88 32.00 10.76
N GLY A 444 -6.96 31.65 11.44
CA GLY A 444 -8.32 32.06 11.05
C GLY A 444 -9.02 31.03 10.17
N ALA A 445 -9.81 31.49 9.20
CA ALA A 445 -10.71 30.64 8.42
C ALA A 445 -9.94 29.61 7.57
N VAL A 446 -8.75 29.97 7.07
CA VAL A 446 -7.88 29.09 6.29
C VAL A 446 -7.39 27.91 7.13
N ALA A 447 -6.74 28.15 8.27
CA ALA A 447 -6.33 27.08 9.18
C ALA A 447 -7.52 26.23 9.63
N ALA A 448 -8.65 26.85 9.99
CA ALA A 448 -9.86 26.13 10.40
C ALA A 448 -10.41 25.23 9.28
N TRP A 449 -10.30 25.65 8.01
CA TRP A 449 -10.74 24.86 6.87
C TRP A 449 -9.92 23.59 6.69
N PHE A 450 -8.59 23.72 6.62
CA PHE A 450 -7.66 22.60 6.38
C PHE A 450 -7.45 21.70 7.61
N ALA A 451 -7.64 22.25 8.81
CA ALA A 451 -7.70 21.46 10.03
C ALA A 451 -9.07 20.81 10.25
N GLY A 452 -10.13 21.27 9.59
CA GLY A 452 -11.46 20.66 9.68
C GLY A 452 -11.52 19.32 8.92
N PRO A 453 -12.38 18.37 9.34
CA PRO A 453 -12.62 17.18 8.53
C PRO A 453 -13.35 17.57 7.24
N ARG A 454 -12.81 17.13 6.10
CA ARG A 454 -13.36 17.33 4.75
C ARG A 454 -13.44 16.01 4.01
N PRO A 455 -14.45 15.76 3.17
CA PRO A 455 -14.38 14.67 2.21
C PRO A 455 -13.08 14.76 1.40
N MET A 456 -12.43 13.63 1.24
CA MET A 456 -11.33 13.42 0.31
C MET A 456 -11.42 11.98 -0.17
N ARG A 457 -11.26 11.79 -1.47
CA ARG A 457 -11.23 10.45 -2.08
C ARG A 457 -9.97 9.70 -1.65
N GLU A 458 -10.15 8.45 -1.25
CA GLU A 458 -9.11 7.52 -0.78
C GLU A 458 -9.41 6.14 -1.36
N ILE A 459 -8.99 5.93 -2.60
CA ILE A 459 -9.36 4.76 -3.40
C ILE A 459 -8.17 3.82 -3.48
N GLY A 460 -8.13 2.77 -2.67
CA GLY A 460 -7.06 1.78 -2.73
C GLY A 460 -7.08 0.90 -3.98
N ALA A 461 -6.82 -0.40 -3.82
CA ALA A 461 -6.72 -1.33 -4.95
C ALA A 461 -8.08 -1.72 -5.53
N VAL A 462 -9.15 -1.42 -4.81
CA VAL A 462 -10.53 -1.80 -5.13
C VAL A 462 -11.39 -0.55 -5.22
N PHE A 463 -12.54 -0.65 -5.89
CA PHE A 463 -13.54 0.41 -5.92
C PHE A 463 -14.94 -0.14 -5.73
N SER A 464 -15.63 0.31 -4.68
CA SER A 464 -17.01 -0.09 -4.34
C SER A 464 -18.05 1.00 -4.56
N GLY A 465 -17.62 2.25 -4.76
CA GLY A 465 -18.49 3.42 -4.87
C GLY A 465 -17.84 4.67 -4.28
N GLU A 466 -18.29 5.85 -4.69
CA GLU A 466 -17.68 7.13 -4.29
C GLU A 466 -17.96 7.49 -2.82
N ALA A 467 -19.15 7.17 -2.33
CA ALA A 467 -19.53 7.44 -0.94
C ALA A 467 -18.71 6.58 0.04
N GLU A 468 -18.44 5.33 -0.32
CA GLU A 468 -17.64 4.40 0.49
C GLU A 468 -16.15 4.73 0.47
N MET A 469 -15.67 5.31 -0.65
CA MET A 469 -14.24 5.58 -0.88
C MET A 469 -13.89 7.07 -0.72
N SER A 470 -14.74 7.81 -0.01
CA SER A 470 -14.48 9.17 0.44
C SER A 470 -14.47 9.20 1.96
N SER A 471 -13.38 9.71 2.55
CA SER A 471 -13.19 9.70 4.00
C SER A 471 -13.14 11.12 4.58
N PRO A 472 -13.78 11.37 5.75
CA PRO A 472 -13.53 12.57 6.54
C PRO A 472 -12.04 12.73 6.84
N THR A 473 -11.40 13.69 6.21
CA THR A 473 -9.94 13.88 6.26
C THR A 473 -9.58 15.25 6.77
N ARG A 474 -8.69 15.30 7.76
CA ARG A 474 -8.06 16.51 8.28
C ARG A 474 -6.67 16.59 7.66
N LEU A 475 -6.46 17.44 6.66
CA LEU A 475 -5.25 17.36 5.82
C LEU A 475 -3.97 17.59 6.62
N VAL A 476 -4.00 18.57 7.52
CA VAL A 476 -2.86 18.96 8.36
C VAL A 476 -2.43 17.87 9.35
N ASP A 477 -3.34 16.96 9.70
CA ASP A 477 -3.03 15.83 10.59
C ASP A 477 -2.39 14.67 9.80
N ARG A 478 -2.44 14.70 8.47
CA ARG A 478 -1.99 13.61 7.60
C ARG A 478 -0.74 13.95 6.80
N PHE A 479 -0.60 15.17 6.32
CA PHE A 479 0.46 15.52 5.38
C PHE A 479 1.14 16.83 5.73
N ALA A 480 2.43 16.92 5.42
CA ALA A 480 3.15 18.19 5.45
C ALA A 480 2.79 19.06 4.24
N ALA A 481 2.47 18.42 3.12
CA ALA A 481 2.04 19.07 1.90
C ALA A 481 1.17 18.15 1.04
N VAL A 482 0.56 18.75 0.01
CA VAL A 482 -0.28 18.04 -0.94
C VAL A 482 0.00 18.45 -2.37
N ILE A 483 -0.12 17.48 -3.28
CA ILE A 483 -0.18 17.69 -4.72
C ILE A 483 -1.62 17.46 -5.17
N PHE A 484 -2.19 18.47 -5.81
CA PHE A 484 -3.48 18.42 -6.45
C PHE A 484 -3.33 18.21 -7.96
N VAL A 485 -4.11 17.28 -8.51
CA VAL A 485 -4.30 17.11 -9.96
C VAL A 485 -5.80 17.19 -10.24
N GLN A 486 -6.26 18.21 -10.95
CA GLN A 486 -7.69 18.44 -11.14
C GLN A 486 -8.36 17.29 -11.91
N LYS A 487 -7.78 16.92 -13.06
CA LYS A 487 -8.33 15.91 -13.96
C LYS A 487 -7.36 14.74 -14.08
N THR A 488 -7.86 13.54 -13.88
CA THR A 488 -7.07 12.31 -13.94
C THR A 488 -7.51 11.38 -15.07
N THR A 489 -6.61 10.53 -15.51
CA THR A 489 -6.86 9.46 -16.46
C THR A 489 -6.36 8.12 -15.91
N ARG A 490 -6.90 7.04 -16.46
CA ARG A 490 -6.52 5.68 -16.08
C ARG A 490 -5.04 5.41 -16.36
N ALA A 491 -4.32 4.89 -15.36
CA ALA A 491 -2.98 4.34 -15.53
C ALA A 491 -3.00 3.23 -16.58
N ARG A 492 -1.97 3.18 -17.43
CA ARG A 492 -1.97 2.31 -18.61
C ARG A 492 -1.30 0.99 -18.25
N PRO A 493 -2.00 -0.15 -18.28
CA PRO A 493 -1.36 -1.43 -18.09
C PRO A 493 -0.28 -1.62 -19.14
N ASN A 494 0.85 -2.20 -18.73
CA ASN A 494 1.85 -2.65 -19.69
C ASN A 494 1.17 -3.69 -20.63
N PRO A 495 1.26 -3.56 -21.97
CA PRO A 495 0.58 -4.47 -22.89
C PRO A 495 0.89 -5.93 -22.54
N PRO A 496 -0.12 -6.83 -22.51
CA PRO A 496 0.12 -8.24 -22.34
C PRO A 496 0.99 -8.73 -23.51
N ARG A 497 2.07 -9.46 -23.19
CA ARG A 497 2.88 -10.15 -24.20
C ARG A 497 2.12 -11.33 -24.79
#